data_AF-A0A365TPT6-F1
#
_entry.id   AF-A0A365TPT6-F1
#
_cell.length_a   1.000
_cell.length_b   1.000
_cell.length_c   1.000
_cell.angle_alpha   90.00
_cell.angle_beta   90.00
_cell.angle_gamma   90.00
#
_symmetry.space_group_name_H-M   'P 1'
#
loop_
_entity.id
_entity.type
_entity.pdbx_description
1 polymer ?
#
loop_
_entity_poly.entity_id
_entity_poly.type
_entity_poly.pdbx_seq_one_letter_code
_entity_poly.pdbx_strand_id
1 'polypeptide(L)'
;MDEGLCDHPGRNTYDVKRLFDVKENLFDNPKPVDLLASLTSFATDDDDLVLDLFAGSGTLAEAVAGLNAKEGTDRKSISIQMAEQIEEKHFAYKKGFRSIAELSRKRAALAIEASNGSGLRAFTLASGNMKRWAGIEAKDPDTYAAQLEAFTDSLAPDWQPQAVIWEVALREGYSLTAKVEELDIDTSPTFWRVSDEDRSFTICLDEALTLDAVAPLGLTKDDMFVCRDTALDDTLAANLALQCRLKVV
;
A
#
# COMPACT_ATOMS: atom_id res chain seq x y z
N MET A 1 32.15 -29.22 -1.77
CA MET A 1 31.42 -30.39 -1.24
C MET A 1 30.10 -29.86 -0.77
N ASP A 2 29.06 -30.27 -1.47
CA ASP A 2 27.69 -29.79 -1.40
C ASP A 2 27.00 -30.49 -0.21
N GLU A 3 27.00 -29.85 0.95
CA GLU A 3 26.26 -30.34 2.12
C GLU A 3 24.80 -29.88 2.02
N GLY A 4 24.07 -30.60 1.18
CA GLY A 4 22.77 -31.18 1.51
C GLY A 4 21.66 -30.22 1.96
N LEU A 5 20.70 -30.03 1.05
CA LEU A 5 19.29 -29.69 1.29
C LEU A 5 18.56 -30.69 2.24
N CYS A 6 19.14 -31.04 3.38
CA CYS A 6 18.42 -31.73 4.44
C CYS A 6 17.66 -30.70 5.27
N ASP A 7 16.38 -30.54 4.98
CA ASP A 7 15.41 -29.84 5.81
C ASP A 7 15.32 -30.55 7.18
N HIS A 8 16.14 -30.09 8.13
CA HIS A 8 16.02 -30.48 9.51
C HIS A 8 14.91 -29.64 10.14
N PRO A 9 13.82 -30.23 10.67
CA PRO A 9 12.65 -29.48 11.14
C PRO A 9 12.97 -28.46 12.25
N GLY A 10 14.10 -28.59 12.93
CA GLY A 10 14.60 -27.60 13.89
C GLY A 10 15.17 -26.33 13.24
N ARG A 11 15.86 -26.44 12.09
CA ARG A 11 16.64 -25.36 11.45
C ARG A 11 15.79 -24.13 11.17
N ASN A 12 14.56 -24.36 10.70
CA ASN A 12 13.59 -23.32 10.34
C ASN A 12 13.20 -22.45 11.54
N THR A 13 13.03 -23.06 12.72
CA THR A 13 12.74 -22.31 13.96
C THR A 13 13.98 -21.62 14.52
N TYR A 14 15.18 -22.17 14.29
CA TYR A 14 16.44 -21.55 14.72
C TYR A 14 16.74 -20.27 13.96
N ASP A 15 16.50 -20.23 12.63
CA ASP A 15 16.73 -19.02 11.84
C ASP A 15 15.82 -17.87 12.28
N VAL A 16 14.54 -18.16 12.54
CA VAL A 16 13.59 -17.19 13.12
C VAL A 16 14.06 -16.72 14.49
N LYS A 17 14.44 -17.64 15.39
CA LYS A 17 14.94 -17.28 16.73
C LYS A 17 16.16 -16.39 16.68
N ARG A 18 17.11 -16.70 15.79
CA ARG A 18 18.34 -15.92 15.57
C ARG A 18 18.00 -14.52 15.08
N LEU A 19 17.12 -14.41 14.08
CA LEU A 19 16.73 -13.13 13.49
C LEU A 19 16.02 -12.20 14.50
N PHE A 20 15.20 -12.76 15.39
CA PHE A 20 14.49 -12.01 16.43
C PHE A 20 15.26 -11.87 17.75
N ASP A 21 16.45 -12.45 17.87
CA ASP A 21 17.22 -12.56 19.12
C ASP A 21 16.39 -13.10 20.31
N VAL A 22 15.74 -14.24 20.09
CA VAL A 22 14.92 -14.93 21.11
C VAL A 22 15.27 -16.41 21.22
N LYS A 23 14.95 -17.00 22.37
CA LYS A 23 15.19 -18.44 22.64
C LYS A 23 13.97 -19.32 22.37
N GLU A 24 12.77 -18.77 22.49
CA GLU A 24 11.50 -19.49 22.30
C GLU A 24 10.93 -19.30 20.89
N ASN A 25 10.07 -20.24 20.48
CA ASN A 25 9.45 -20.21 19.17
C ASN A 25 8.48 -19.02 19.05
N LEU A 26 8.61 -18.26 17.95
CA LEU A 26 7.65 -17.24 17.54
C LEU A 26 6.64 -17.79 16.52
N PHE A 27 7.02 -18.84 15.79
CA PHE A 27 6.17 -19.60 14.88
C PHE A 27 6.40 -21.08 15.12
N ASP A 28 5.34 -21.88 15.01
CA ASP A 28 5.44 -23.33 15.20
C ASP A 28 6.16 -24.01 14.03
N ASN A 29 5.76 -23.66 12.79
CA ASN A 29 6.23 -24.31 11.57
C ASN A 29 6.54 -23.28 10.46
N PRO A 30 7.51 -22.38 10.65
CA PRO A 30 7.93 -21.49 9.57
C PRO A 30 8.52 -22.31 8.42
N LYS A 31 8.31 -21.86 7.17
CA LYS A 31 8.93 -22.49 6.00
C LYS A 31 10.46 -22.29 6.06
N PRO A 32 11.26 -23.20 5.47
CA PRO A 32 12.70 -22.99 5.32
C PRO A 32 12.99 -21.81 4.39
N VAL A 33 13.88 -20.90 4.79
CA VAL A 33 14.28 -19.74 3.98
C VAL A 33 15.05 -20.19 2.74
N ASP A 34 15.99 -21.12 2.90
CA ASP A 34 16.82 -21.63 1.80
C ASP A 34 16.01 -22.29 0.68
N LEU A 35 14.90 -22.94 1.04
CA LEU A 35 13.98 -23.54 0.08
C LEU A 35 13.32 -22.45 -0.77
N LEU A 36 12.76 -21.41 -0.15
CA LEU A 36 12.12 -20.33 -0.88
C LEU A 36 13.15 -19.51 -1.68
N ALA A 37 14.34 -19.27 -1.15
CA ALA A 37 15.40 -18.57 -1.88
C ALA A 37 15.81 -19.37 -3.14
N SER A 38 15.95 -20.69 -3.03
CA SER A 38 16.25 -21.54 -4.17
C SER A 38 15.15 -21.49 -5.22
N LEU A 39 13.89 -21.68 -4.81
CA LEU A 39 12.75 -21.64 -5.73
C LEU A 39 12.61 -20.28 -6.43
N THR A 40 12.75 -19.18 -5.69
CA THR A 40 12.70 -17.83 -6.26
C THR A 40 13.84 -17.60 -7.25
N SER A 41 15.09 -17.94 -6.90
CA SER A 41 16.24 -17.80 -7.80
C SER A 41 16.07 -18.56 -9.12
N PHE A 42 15.44 -19.75 -9.09
CA PHE A 42 15.16 -20.52 -10.32
C PHE A 42 13.98 -19.98 -11.14
N ALA A 43 13.02 -19.32 -10.51
CA ALA A 43 11.73 -18.98 -11.13
C ALA A 43 11.62 -17.51 -11.55
N THR A 44 12.58 -16.65 -11.19
CA THR A 44 12.49 -15.20 -11.37
C THR A 44 13.80 -14.59 -11.87
N ASP A 45 13.67 -13.56 -12.70
CA ASP A 45 14.77 -12.69 -13.10
C ASP A 45 15.07 -11.66 -11.99
N ASP A 46 16.05 -10.78 -12.23
CA ASP A 46 16.65 -9.93 -11.18
C ASP A 46 15.75 -8.78 -10.69
N ASP A 47 14.72 -8.40 -11.44
CA ASP A 47 13.81 -7.28 -11.15
C ASP A 47 12.32 -7.71 -11.04
N ASP A 48 12.09 -9.02 -11.04
CA ASP A 48 10.75 -9.61 -10.98
C ASP A 48 10.02 -9.34 -9.66
N LEU A 49 8.69 -9.39 -9.73
CA LEU A 49 7.78 -9.26 -8.59
C LEU A 49 7.28 -10.64 -8.11
N VAL A 50 7.56 -10.96 -6.85
CA VAL A 50 7.14 -12.22 -6.22
C VAL A 50 5.96 -11.99 -5.26
N LEU A 51 4.86 -12.72 -5.44
CA LEU A 51 3.64 -12.58 -4.65
C LEU A 51 3.41 -13.80 -3.75
N ASP A 52 3.22 -13.56 -2.45
CA ASP A 52 2.76 -14.56 -1.48
C ASP A 52 1.44 -14.12 -0.84
N LEU A 53 0.36 -14.84 -1.17
CA LEU A 53 -0.98 -14.57 -0.63
C LEU A 53 -1.20 -15.16 0.77
N PHE A 54 -0.28 -15.99 1.25
CA PHE A 54 -0.32 -16.68 2.53
C PHE A 54 1.02 -16.57 3.24
N ALA A 55 1.47 -15.33 3.44
CA ALA A 55 2.81 -15.03 3.92
C ALA A 55 3.17 -15.77 5.21
N GLY A 56 2.17 -15.99 6.08
CA GLY A 56 2.30 -16.73 7.33
C GLY A 56 3.43 -16.13 8.16
N SER A 57 4.52 -16.88 8.26
CA SER A 57 5.69 -16.45 9.01
C SER A 57 6.58 -15.40 8.32
N GLY A 58 6.27 -14.94 7.11
CA GLY A 58 7.05 -13.92 6.38
C GLY A 58 8.33 -14.46 5.72
N THR A 59 8.37 -15.75 5.43
CA THR A 59 9.58 -16.42 4.91
C THR A 59 9.96 -15.96 3.51
N LEU A 60 8.98 -15.70 2.63
CA LEU A 60 9.28 -15.24 1.27
C LEU A 60 10.00 -13.90 1.28
N ALA A 61 9.51 -12.94 2.08
CA ALA A 61 10.13 -11.61 2.18
C ALA A 61 11.59 -11.70 2.65
N GLU A 62 11.89 -12.58 3.62
CA GLU A 62 13.26 -12.83 4.06
C GLU A 62 14.12 -13.46 2.95
N ALA A 63 13.58 -14.45 2.23
CA ALA A 63 14.28 -15.10 1.13
C ALA A 63 14.62 -14.11 0.00
N VAL A 64 13.67 -13.27 -0.40
CA VAL A 64 13.87 -12.25 -1.45
C VAL A 64 14.90 -11.20 -1.00
N ALA A 65 14.80 -10.71 0.25
CA ALA A 65 15.80 -9.76 0.78
C ALA A 65 17.22 -10.36 0.80
N GLY A 66 17.35 -11.62 1.21
CA GLY A 66 18.63 -12.33 1.22
C GLY A 66 19.20 -12.57 -0.18
N LEU A 67 18.35 -12.91 -1.16
CA LEU A 67 18.76 -13.05 -2.57
C LEU A 67 19.27 -11.72 -3.13
N ASN A 68 18.50 -10.63 -2.95
CA ASN A 68 18.90 -9.30 -3.41
C ASN A 68 20.27 -8.90 -2.86
N ALA A 69 20.51 -9.10 -1.56
CA ALA A 69 21.80 -8.77 -0.96
C ALA A 69 22.95 -9.69 -1.42
N LYS A 70 22.67 -10.97 -1.65
CA LYS A 70 23.68 -11.95 -2.07
C LYS A 70 24.09 -11.77 -3.54
N GLU A 71 23.13 -11.50 -4.41
CA GLU A 71 23.30 -11.52 -5.87
C GLU A 71 23.35 -10.11 -6.48
N GLY A 72 23.04 -9.07 -5.69
CA GLY A 72 22.98 -7.69 -6.18
C GLY A 72 21.78 -7.42 -7.08
N THR A 73 20.66 -8.11 -6.84
CA THR A 73 19.42 -8.03 -7.62
C THR A 73 18.41 -7.08 -6.97
N ASP A 74 17.33 -6.74 -7.68
CA ASP A 74 16.26 -5.83 -7.25
C ASP A 74 14.87 -6.48 -7.32
N ARG A 75 14.78 -7.76 -6.92
CA ARG A 75 13.50 -8.49 -6.88
C ARG A 75 12.58 -7.84 -5.86
N LYS A 76 11.32 -7.62 -6.25
CA LYS A 76 10.29 -7.07 -5.38
C LYS A 76 9.47 -8.19 -4.79
N SER A 77 8.94 -8.01 -3.58
CA SER A 77 7.98 -8.96 -3.01
C SER A 77 6.75 -8.28 -2.42
N ILE A 78 5.59 -8.90 -2.63
CA ILE A 78 4.33 -8.54 -1.97
C ILE A 78 3.90 -9.75 -1.14
N SER A 79 3.72 -9.52 0.16
CA SER A 79 3.28 -10.53 1.12
C SER A 79 1.94 -10.10 1.73
N ILE A 80 0.92 -10.91 1.54
CA ILE A 80 -0.41 -10.71 2.12
C ILE A 80 -0.59 -11.65 3.30
N GLN A 81 -1.05 -11.11 4.43
CA GLN A 81 -1.31 -11.86 5.65
C GLN A 81 -2.55 -11.32 6.35
N MET A 82 -3.46 -12.23 6.72
CA MET A 82 -4.60 -11.90 7.56
C MET A 82 -4.12 -11.56 8.98
N ALA A 83 -4.74 -10.54 9.60
CA ALA A 83 -4.44 -10.10 10.96
C ALA A 83 -5.05 -11.02 12.03
N GLU A 84 -4.78 -12.33 11.93
CA GLU A 84 -5.18 -13.36 12.87
C GLU A 84 -4.61 -13.06 14.26
N GLN A 85 -5.47 -13.05 15.29
CA GLN A 85 -5.07 -12.74 16.65
C GLN A 85 -4.20 -13.86 17.24
N ILE A 86 -3.16 -13.47 17.96
CA ILE A 86 -2.27 -14.38 18.66
C ILE A 86 -2.84 -14.67 20.05
N GLU A 87 -2.90 -15.95 20.43
CA GLU A 87 -3.35 -16.37 21.76
C GLU A 87 -2.49 -15.77 22.89
N GLU A 88 -3.11 -15.33 23.98
CA GLU A 88 -2.42 -14.63 25.07
C GLU A 88 -1.29 -15.44 25.72
N LYS A 89 -1.45 -16.77 25.77
CA LYS A 89 -0.46 -17.69 26.33
C LYS A 89 0.78 -17.87 25.44
N HIS A 90 0.66 -17.55 24.14
CA HIS A 90 1.72 -17.75 23.16
C HIS A 90 2.90 -16.79 23.42
N PHE A 91 4.12 -17.25 23.16
CA PHE A 91 5.33 -16.47 23.43
C PHE A 91 5.36 -15.12 22.67
N ALA A 92 4.92 -15.12 21.41
CA ALA A 92 4.83 -13.89 20.62
C ALA A 92 3.88 -12.84 21.26
N TYR A 93 2.79 -13.26 21.89
CA TYR A 93 1.89 -12.33 22.59
C TYR A 93 2.58 -11.65 23.78
N LYS A 94 3.34 -12.44 24.55
CA LYS A 94 4.17 -11.95 25.67
C LYS A 94 5.28 -11.00 25.21
N LYS A 95 5.67 -11.07 23.94
CA LYS A 95 6.62 -10.14 23.29
C LYS A 95 5.96 -8.88 22.70
N GLY A 96 4.64 -8.73 22.87
CA GLY A 96 3.91 -7.52 22.47
C GLY A 96 3.23 -7.61 21.11
N PHE A 97 3.39 -8.71 20.38
CA PHE A 97 2.67 -8.91 19.12
C PHE A 97 1.20 -9.26 19.40
N ARG A 98 0.29 -8.75 18.57
CA ARG A 98 -1.15 -9.01 18.68
C ARG A 98 -1.66 -9.84 17.52
N SER A 99 -1.04 -9.75 16.35
CA SER A 99 -1.45 -10.52 15.18
C SER A 99 -0.29 -11.21 14.46
N ILE A 100 -0.62 -12.27 13.71
CA ILE A 100 0.32 -12.94 12.81
C ILE A 100 0.88 -11.98 11.75
N ALA A 101 0.05 -11.07 11.23
CA ALA A 101 0.47 -10.03 10.29
C ALA A 101 1.55 -9.11 10.86
N GLU A 102 1.42 -8.67 12.12
CA GLU A 102 2.45 -7.86 12.79
C GLU A 102 3.77 -8.59 12.93
N LEU A 103 3.72 -9.87 13.31
CA LEU A 103 4.90 -10.70 13.50
C LEU A 103 5.60 -11.00 12.16
N SER A 104 4.82 -11.31 11.12
CA SER A 104 5.29 -11.50 9.74
C SER A 104 5.97 -10.24 9.20
N ARG A 105 5.32 -9.07 9.36
CA ARG A 105 5.90 -7.77 8.99
C ARG A 105 7.19 -7.48 9.76
N LYS A 106 7.25 -7.80 11.06
CA LYS A 106 8.47 -7.58 11.85
C LYS A 106 9.61 -8.47 11.36
N ARG A 107 9.34 -9.73 10.98
CA ARG A 107 10.36 -10.60 10.38
C ARG A 107 10.90 -10.00 9.08
N ALA A 108 10.01 -9.57 8.18
CA ALA A 108 10.40 -8.95 6.92
C ALA A 108 11.29 -7.71 7.16
N ALA A 109 10.90 -6.84 8.10
CA ALA A 109 11.69 -5.66 8.46
C ALA A 109 13.10 -6.02 8.96
N LEU A 110 13.21 -7.00 9.86
CA LEU A 110 14.51 -7.47 10.37
C LEU A 110 15.37 -8.09 9.27
N ALA A 111 14.78 -8.86 8.35
CA ALA A 111 15.51 -9.45 7.23
C ALA A 111 16.04 -8.40 6.26
N ILE A 112 15.24 -7.39 5.94
CA ILE A 112 15.65 -6.26 5.09
C ILE A 112 16.79 -5.49 5.75
N GLU A 113 16.68 -5.18 7.06
CA GLU A 113 17.72 -4.51 7.83
C GLU A 113 19.03 -5.32 7.85
N ALA A 114 18.95 -6.61 8.16
CA ALA A 114 20.12 -7.51 8.19
C ALA A 114 20.81 -7.65 6.82
N SER A 115 20.07 -7.43 5.74
CA SER A 115 20.55 -7.54 4.36
C SER A 115 21.02 -6.20 3.79
N ASN A 116 21.01 -5.11 4.58
CA ASN A 116 21.19 -3.73 4.10
C ASN A 116 20.28 -3.36 2.92
N GLY A 117 19.11 -4.01 2.83
CA GLY A 117 18.13 -3.74 1.80
C GLY A 117 17.37 -2.44 2.06
N SER A 118 16.80 -1.86 1.01
CA SER A 118 15.99 -0.65 1.10
C SER A 118 14.51 -0.95 0.92
N GLY A 119 13.70 -0.47 1.87
CA GLY A 119 12.26 -0.28 1.67
C GLY A 119 11.39 -1.42 2.18
N LEU A 120 10.45 -1.06 3.07
CA LEU A 120 9.29 -1.87 3.42
C LEU A 120 8.10 -0.92 3.51
N ARG A 121 7.05 -1.19 2.76
CA ARG A 121 5.77 -0.49 2.91
C ARG A 121 4.72 -1.49 3.37
N ALA A 122 3.90 -1.08 4.33
CA ALA A 122 2.83 -1.91 4.87
C ALA A 122 1.49 -1.18 4.68
N PHE A 123 0.50 -1.92 4.18
CA PHE A 123 -0.86 -1.46 3.99
C PHE A 123 -1.81 -2.34 4.79
N THR A 124 -2.93 -1.77 5.21
CA THR A 124 -4.03 -2.48 5.84
C THR A 124 -5.30 -2.20 5.06
N LEU A 125 -6.16 -3.21 4.92
CA LEU A 125 -7.48 -3.01 4.36
C LEU A 125 -8.36 -2.23 5.35
N ALA A 126 -9.05 -1.21 4.85
CA ALA A 126 -10.02 -0.42 5.58
C ALA A 126 -11.30 -0.30 4.73
N SER A 127 -12.38 0.21 5.33
CA SER A 127 -13.55 0.65 4.58
C SER A 127 -13.15 1.77 3.61
N GLY A 128 -13.76 1.76 2.42
CA GLY A 128 -13.46 2.78 1.39
C GLY A 128 -13.82 4.19 1.84
N ASN A 129 -12.97 5.15 1.49
CA ASN A 129 -13.12 6.58 1.76
C ASN A 129 -13.99 7.28 0.71
N MET A 130 -14.42 6.56 -0.33
CA MET A 130 -15.36 7.05 -1.33
C MET A 130 -16.65 6.26 -1.22
N LYS A 131 -17.78 6.97 -1.21
CA LYS A 131 -19.12 6.40 -1.22
C LYS A 131 -19.30 5.57 -2.49
N ARG A 132 -19.69 4.31 -2.31
CA ARG A 132 -20.17 3.48 -3.42
C ARG A 132 -21.65 3.72 -3.58
N TRP A 133 -22.09 3.99 -4.81
CA TRP A 133 -23.51 4.02 -5.12
C TRP A 133 -24.10 2.62 -4.88
N ALA A 134 -24.77 2.46 -3.75
CA ALA A 134 -25.66 1.35 -3.52
C ALA A 134 -27.00 1.76 -4.14
N GLY A 135 -27.42 1.07 -5.21
CA GLY A 135 -28.67 1.38 -5.90
C GLY A 135 -29.86 1.52 -4.94
N ILE A 136 -30.87 2.26 -5.39
CA ILE A 136 -31.98 2.68 -4.53
C ILE A 136 -32.97 1.52 -4.37
N GLU A 137 -33.04 0.95 -3.16
CA GLU A 137 -34.01 -0.11 -2.83
C GLU A 137 -35.39 0.45 -2.49
N ALA A 138 -35.48 1.68 -1.98
CA ALA A 138 -36.73 2.29 -1.51
C ALA A 138 -37.30 3.28 -2.54
N LYS A 139 -38.54 3.04 -3.00
CA LYS A 139 -39.28 3.94 -3.91
C LYS A 139 -40.06 5.02 -3.16
N ASP A 140 -39.42 5.67 -2.20
CA ASP A 140 -40.00 6.77 -1.43
C ASP A 140 -39.35 8.11 -1.83
N PRO A 141 -40.11 9.14 -2.22
CA PRO A 141 -39.55 10.42 -2.70
C PRO A 141 -38.67 11.16 -1.69
N ASP A 142 -39.03 11.15 -0.41
CA ASP A 142 -38.28 11.88 0.64
C ASP A 142 -36.96 11.16 0.93
N THR A 143 -36.99 9.83 1.00
CA THR A 143 -35.79 8.98 1.13
C THR A 143 -34.87 9.13 -0.09
N TYR A 144 -35.44 9.26 -1.28
CA TYR A 144 -34.71 9.50 -2.52
C TYR A 144 -34.01 10.87 -2.54
N ALA A 145 -34.72 11.94 -2.13
CA ALA A 145 -34.16 13.28 -2.05
C ALA A 145 -33.02 13.36 -1.02
N ALA A 146 -33.21 12.77 0.17
CA ALA A 146 -32.17 12.71 1.20
C ALA A 146 -30.94 11.89 0.73
N GLN A 147 -31.15 10.81 -0.03
CA GLN A 147 -30.05 10.04 -0.62
C GLN A 147 -29.31 10.84 -1.69
N LEU A 148 -30.01 11.55 -2.58
CA LEU A 148 -29.37 12.42 -3.57
C LEU A 148 -28.54 13.52 -2.92
N GLU A 149 -29.06 14.18 -1.88
CA GLU A 149 -28.30 15.18 -1.11
C GLU A 149 -27.08 14.54 -0.43
N ALA A 150 -27.22 13.34 0.14
CA ALA A 150 -26.12 12.62 0.77
C ALA A 150 -25.01 12.20 -0.22
N PHE A 151 -25.28 12.19 -1.53
CA PHE A 151 -24.32 11.91 -2.60
C PHE A 151 -23.76 13.17 -3.28
N THR A 152 -24.04 14.37 -2.77
CA THR A 152 -23.40 15.61 -3.26
C THR A 152 -21.89 15.57 -3.09
N ASP A 153 -21.39 15.03 -1.98
CA ASP A 153 -19.98 14.71 -1.80
C ASP A 153 -19.77 13.20 -1.89
N SER A 154 -18.90 12.80 -2.81
CA SER A 154 -18.54 11.41 -3.05
C SER A 154 -17.58 10.84 -1.98
N LEU A 155 -17.02 11.67 -1.10
CA LEU A 155 -16.19 11.23 0.01
C LEU A 155 -17.04 10.76 1.21
N ALA A 156 -16.56 9.71 1.88
CA ALA A 156 -17.19 9.14 3.07
C ALA A 156 -17.00 10.07 4.29
N PRO A 157 -17.90 10.03 5.29
CA PRO A 157 -17.66 10.74 6.55
C PRO A 157 -16.32 10.32 7.16
N ASP A 158 -15.57 11.29 7.71
CA ASP A 158 -14.26 11.08 8.35
C ASP A 158 -13.14 10.55 7.43
N TRP A 159 -13.27 10.75 6.11
CA TRP A 159 -12.22 10.42 5.14
C TRP A 159 -10.87 11.04 5.50
N GLN A 160 -9.80 10.34 5.18
CA GLN A 160 -8.43 10.80 5.42
C GLN A 160 -7.75 11.13 4.08
N PRO A 161 -7.10 12.31 3.92
CA PRO A 161 -6.49 12.70 2.66
C PRO A 161 -5.55 11.65 2.07
N GLN A 162 -4.62 11.15 2.87
CA GLN A 162 -3.69 10.09 2.45
C GLN A 162 -4.41 8.82 1.98
N ALA A 163 -5.50 8.43 2.63
CA ALA A 163 -6.24 7.22 2.24
C ALA A 163 -6.97 7.40 0.91
N VAL A 164 -7.59 8.58 0.69
CA VAL A 164 -8.21 8.92 -0.61
C VAL A 164 -7.16 8.97 -1.70
N ILE A 165 -6.01 9.61 -1.46
CA ILE A 165 -4.90 9.68 -2.42
C ILE A 165 -4.44 8.28 -2.83
N TRP A 166 -4.26 7.36 -1.88
CA TRP A 166 -3.90 5.97 -2.16
C TRP A 166 -5.00 5.21 -2.90
N GLU A 167 -6.26 5.40 -2.55
CA GLU A 167 -7.38 4.80 -3.29
C GLU A 167 -7.43 5.26 -4.75
N VAL A 168 -7.23 6.56 -4.98
CA VAL A 168 -7.16 7.13 -6.34
C VAL A 168 -5.95 6.58 -7.07
N ALA A 169 -4.76 6.62 -6.47
CA ALA A 169 -3.54 6.11 -7.07
C ALA A 169 -3.71 4.65 -7.53
N LEU A 170 -4.26 3.78 -6.68
CA LEU A 170 -4.48 2.38 -7.02
C LEU A 170 -5.54 2.18 -8.11
N ARG A 171 -6.62 2.98 -8.12
CA ARG A 171 -7.64 2.94 -9.20
C ARG A 171 -7.07 3.39 -10.54
N GLU A 172 -6.14 4.32 -10.51
CA GLU A 172 -5.45 4.85 -11.69
C GLU A 172 -4.24 3.98 -12.13
N GLY A 173 -4.01 2.85 -11.44
CA GLY A 173 -2.98 1.88 -11.82
C GLY A 173 -1.55 2.29 -11.43
N TYR A 174 -1.40 3.11 -10.40
CA TYR A 174 -0.11 3.40 -9.77
C TYR A 174 0.28 2.25 -8.83
N SER A 175 1.58 1.98 -8.76
CA SER A 175 2.14 0.92 -7.94
C SER A 175 2.06 1.24 -6.44
N LEU A 176 2.17 0.20 -5.62
CA LEU A 176 2.26 0.35 -4.16
C LEU A 176 3.58 1.00 -3.71
N THR A 177 4.53 1.20 -4.63
CA THR A 177 5.81 1.91 -4.40
C THR A 177 5.78 3.36 -4.82
N ALA A 178 4.65 3.85 -5.36
CA ALA A 178 4.48 5.25 -5.75
C ALA A 178 4.87 6.23 -4.62
N LYS A 179 5.37 7.40 -5.01
CA LYS A 179 5.76 8.48 -4.11
C LYS A 179 4.60 9.46 -3.99
N VAL A 180 4.23 9.82 -2.77
CA VAL A 180 3.18 10.79 -2.46
C VAL A 180 3.83 11.96 -1.74
N GLU A 181 3.72 13.16 -2.29
CA GLU A 181 4.36 14.37 -1.78
C GLU A 181 3.37 15.52 -1.73
N GLU A 182 3.38 16.29 -0.65
CA GLU A 182 2.68 17.57 -0.58
C GLU A 182 3.50 18.59 -1.39
N LEU A 183 2.82 19.40 -2.20
CA LEU A 183 3.47 20.44 -2.98
C LEU A 183 3.57 21.72 -2.15
N ASP A 184 4.77 22.29 -2.07
CA ASP A 184 5.04 23.54 -1.37
C ASP A 184 4.52 24.72 -2.19
N ILE A 185 3.23 25.01 -2.02
CA ILE A 185 2.53 26.13 -2.64
C ILE A 185 2.00 26.96 -1.47
N ASP A 186 2.55 28.17 -1.31
CA ASP A 186 2.32 29.11 -0.19
C ASP A 186 0.86 29.63 -0.08
N THR A 187 -0.09 29.02 -0.78
CA THR A 187 -1.49 29.40 -0.84
C THR A 187 -2.39 28.18 -0.68
N SER A 188 -3.46 28.31 0.12
CA SER A 188 -4.59 27.37 0.06
C SER A 188 -5.18 27.38 -1.37
N PRO A 189 -5.57 26.21 -1.92
CA PRO A 189 -5.74 24.90 -1.28
C PRO A 189 -4.50 24.00 -1.30
N THR A 190 -4.58 22.87 -0.57
CA THR A 190 -3.49 21.89 -0.45
C THR A 190 -3.41 20.97 -1.67
N PHE A 191 -2.23 20.87 -2.27
CA PHE A 191 -1.98 20.01 -3.43
C PHE A 191 -1.01 18.88 -3.11
N TRP A 192 -1.29 17.71 -3.63
CA TRP A 192 -0.43 16.53 -3.52
C TRP A 192 -0.04 16.04 -4.89
N ARG A 193 1.20 15.57 -5.04
CA ARG A 193 1.69 14.89 -6.23
C ARG A 193 1.95 13.43 -5.94
N VAL A 194 1.37 12.58 -6.77
CA VAL A 194 1.66 11.14 -6.79
C VAL A 194 2.48 10.84 -8.02
N SER A 195 3.65 10.21 -7.83
CA SER A 195 4.58 9.87 -8.92
C SER A 195 4.96 8.39 -8.85
N ASP A 196 5.00 7.74 -10.00
CA ASP A 196 5.36 6.34 -10.14
C ASP A 196 6.01 6.13 -11.51
N GLU A 197 7.30 5.81 -11.50
CA GLU A 197 8.15 5.75 -12.70
C GLU A 197 8.01 7.02 -13.55
N ASP A 198 7.56 6.90 -14.80
CA ASP A 198 7.41 8.00 -15.74
C ASP A 198 6.02 8.68 -15.69
N ARG A 199 5.18 8.33 -14.71
CA ARG A 199 3.80 8.83 -14.61
C ARG A 199 3.61 9.62 -13.32
N SER A 200 2.82 10.68 -13.39
CA SER A 200 2.41 11.43 -12.21
C SER A 200 1.01 12.04 -12.36
N PHE A 201 0.36 12.28 -11.23
CA PHE A 201 -0.82 13.13 -11.16
C PHE A 201 -0.76 14.06 -9.98
N THR A 202 -1.50 15.16 -10.08
CA THR A 202 -1.68 16.09 -8.96
C THR A 202 -3.12 15.98 -8.46
N ILE A 203 -3.31 16.04 -7.15
CA ILE A 203 -4.63 15.93 -6.52
C ILE A 203 -4.83 17.02 -5.47
N CYS A 204 -6.03 17.60 -5.46
CA CYS A 204 -6.50 18.54 -4.44
C CYS A 204 -7.79 18.02 -3.80
N LEU A 205 -7.82 17.93 -2.47
CA LEU A 205 -8.98 17.40 -1.72
C LEU A 205 -9.70 18.48 -0.89
N ASP A 206 -9.32 19.75 -1.04
CA ASP A 206 -10.01 20.87 -0.40
C ASP A 206 -11.37 21.15 -1.06
N GLU A 207 -12.27 21.79 -0.31
CA GLU A 207 -13.68 22.02 -0.71
C GLU A 207 -13.88 23.06 -1.80
N ALA A 208 -12.89 23.90 -2.06
CA ALA A 208 -12.99 24.99 -3.01
C ALA A 208 -11.68 25.14 -3.79
N LEU A 209 -11.80 25.33 -5.10
CA LEU A 209 -10.70 25.60 -6.01
C LEU A 209 -10.97 26.87 -6.79
N THR A 210 -9.89 27.57 -7.16
CA THR A 210 -9.93 28.71 -8.07
C THR A 210 -8.87 28.54 -9.15
N LEU A 211 -9.06 29.18 -10.31
CA LEU A 211 -8.05 29.14 -11.38
C LEU A 211 -6.70 29.69 -10.93
N ASP A 212 -6.70 30.77 -10.15
CA ASP A 212 -5.47 31.39 -9.64
C ASP A 212 -4.69 30.45 -8.71
N ALA A 213 -5.40 29.62 -7.93
CA ALA A 213 -4.77 28.63 -7.06
C ALA A 213 -4.19 27.43 -7.83
N VAL A 214 -4.79 27.06 -8.96
CA VAL A 214 -4.33 25.94 -9.80
C VAL A 214 -3.23 26.37 -10.78
N ALA A 215 -3.20 27.65 -11.18
CA ALA A 215 -2.25 28.18 -12.16
C ALA A 215 -0.76 27.87 -11.86
N PRO A 216 -0.27 27.95 -10.60
CA PRO A 216 1.11 27.61 -10.25
C PRO A 216 1.51 26.16 -10.55
N LEU A 217 0.54 25.24 -10.67
CA LEU A 217 0.82 23.84 -11.01
C LEU A 217 1.35 23.67 -12.44
N GLY A 218 1.10 24.66 -13.32
CA GLY A 218 1.58 24.61 -14.70
C GLY A 218 1.03 23.44 -15.51
N LEU A 219 -0.19 22.99 -15.20
CA LEU A 219 -0.79 21.79 -15.80
C LEU A 219 -0.90 21.92 -17.33
N THR A 220 -0.64 20.81 -18.01
CA THR A 220 -0.71 20.63 -19.46
C THR A 220 -1.68 19.51 -19.83
N LYS A 221 -1.93 19.31 -21.13
CA LYS A 221 -2.86 18.27 -21.62
C LYS A 221 -2.43 16.84 -21.29
N ASP A 222 -1.14 16.64 -21.01
CA ASP A 222 -0.60 15.33 -20.64
C ASP A 222 -0.74 15.06 -19.14
N ASP A 223 -0.93 16.10 -18.33
CA ASP A 223 -1.07 15.99 -16.88
C ASP A 223 -2.46 15.51 -16.48
N MET A 224 -2.51 14.64 -15.48
CA MET A 224 -3.75 14.28 -14.80
C MET A 224 -3.90 15.14 -13.54
N PHE A 225 -5.06 15.79 -13.42
CA PHE A 225 -5.45 16.53 -12.22
C PHE A 225 -6.72 15.93 -11.65
N VAL A 226 -6.69 15.61 -10.36
CA VAL A 226 -7.81 15.05 -9.62
C VAL A 226 -8.28 16.06 -8.58
N CYS A 227 -9.57 16.32 -8.48
CA CYS A 227 -10.12 17.12 -7.39
C CYS A 227 -11.51 16.65 -6.97
N ARG A 228 -12.04 17.18 -5.87
CA ARG A 228 -13.43 16.92 -5.49
C ARG A 228 -14.38 17.56 -6.49
N ASP A 229 -15.45 16.86 -6.84
CA ASP A 229 -16.49 17.41 -7.72
C ASP A 229 -17.10 18.69 -7.13
N THR A 230 -17.33 18.69 -5.82
CA THR A 230 -17.87 19.84 -5.07
C THR A 230 -16.97 21.07 -5.07
N ALA A 231 -15.67 20.92 -5.40
CA ALA A 231 -14.72 22.02 -5.43
C ALA A 231 -14.75 22.81 -6.75
N LEU A 232 -15.50 22.34 -7.74
CA LEU A 232 -15.59 22.93 -9.07
C LEU A 232 -16.92 23.64 -9.28
N ASP A 233 -16.87 24.84 -9.87
CA ASP A 233 -18.01 25.40 -10.61
C ASP A 233 -17.92 25.02 -12.10
N ASP A 234 -19.02 25.21 -12.84
CA ASP A 234 -19.11 24.87 -14.27
C ASP A 234 -18.01 25.54 -15.12
N THR A 235 -17.60 26.75 -14.73
CA THR A 235 -16.60 27.52 -15.48
C THR A 235 -15.20 26.99 -15.22
N LEU A 236 -14.87 26.70 -13.97
CA LEU A 236 -13.61 26.11 -13.55
C LEU A 236 -13.45 24.70 -14.14
N ALA A 237 -14.48 23.87 -14.07
CA ALA A 237 -14.49 22.53 -14.65
C ALA A 237 -14.19 22.57 -16.16
N ALA A 238 -14.87 23.46 -16.90
CA ALA A 238 -14.65 23.62 -18.34
C ALA A 238 -13.22 24.08 -18.67
N ASN A 239 -12.69 25.05 -17.92
CA ASN A 239 -11.33 25.56 -18.13
C ASN A 239 -10.27 24.49 -17.84
N LEU A 240 -10.40 23.77 -16.73
CA LEU A 240 -9.46 22.70 -16.35
C LEU A 240 -9.50 21.53 -17.32
N ALA A 241 -10.69 21.13 -17.80
CA ALA A 241 -10.84 20.06 -18.79
C ALA A 241 -10.22 20.40 -20.16
N LEU A 242 -10.09 21.68 -20.51
CA LEU A 242 -9.36 22.13 -21.70
C LEU A 242 -7.85 22.15 -21.51
N GLN A 243 -7.40 22.38 -20.27
CA GLN A 243 -6.00 22.52 -19.90
C GLN A 243 -5.32 21.17 -19.64
N CYS A 244 -6.00 20.23 -18.98
CA CYS A 244 -5.44 18.97 -18.50
C CYS A 244 -6.44 17.82 -18.54
N ARG A 245 -6.00 16.59 -18.22
CA ARG A 245 -6.89 15.45 -18.02
C ARG A 245 -7.52 15.54 -16.62
N LEU A 246 -8.62 16.28 -16.54
CA LEU A 246 -9.39 16.46 -15.32
C LEU A 246 -10.15 15.17 -14.94
N LYS A 247 -10.06 14.80 -13.67
CA LYS A 247 -10.90 13.77 -13.03
C LYS A 247 -11.45 14.31 -11.71
N VAL A 248 -12.63 13.81 -11.35
CA VAL A 248 -13.27 14.15 -10.09
C VAL A 248 -13.43 12.93 -9.20
N VAL A 249 -13.36 13.15 -7.89
CA VAL A 249 -13.58 12.16 -6.83
C VAL A 249 -14.69 12.55 -5.89
#